data_AF-A0AAV4FTF1-F1
#
_entry.id   AF-A0AAV4FTF1-F1
#
_cell.length_a   1.000
_cell.length_b   1.000
_cell.length_c   1.000
_cell.angle_alpha   90.00
_cell.angle_beta   90.00
_cell.angle_gamma   90.00
#
_symmetry.space_group_name_H-M   'P 1'
#
loop_
_entity.id
_entity.type
_entity.pdbx_description
1 polymer ?
#
loop_
_entity_poly.entity_id
_entity_poly.type
_entity_poly.pdbx_seq_one_letter_code
_entity_poly.pdbx_strand_id
1 'polypeptide(L)'
;MAAIREAFLIRGDEFHWRPNTRTCDLFHFGVICNSGKEWREQRKTTELGICNISQNISVLVRKESQQLINTLKDEAGEAFDPKVLLHSAVFNAITCVITSRRMDYKDSRVEKAIERYTENLGLFSDCKFPNFFPFQKFLMGDFFDVKFLRINMTEIHQSIINPVYEEHKAEFNSEQVLDFLDVYLREMKAHKNVEKTTIEEKSCQAVLYDLLWHGTTTTGATLYWAVLYILNYPDVAAKARDQVSDYLLQLEERNNTAGEGDANSVGSKSQVDLPAYLKAFVHEVQRCANICPLSMAHAVAKEKFLKGYRTIESNLYRGKEKNQDIP
;
A
#
# COMPACT_ATOMS: atom_id res chain seq x y z
N MET A 1 -4.50 7.93 24.35
CA MET A 1 -3.81 8.82 23.38
C MET A 1 -2.43 9.30 23.82
N ALA A 2 -2.20 9.73 25.06
CA ALA A 2 -0.90 10.28 25.49
C ALA A 2 0.30 9.32 25.32
N ALA A 3 0.13 8.02 25.55
CA ALA A 3 1.18 7.01 25.33
C ALA A 3 1.49 6.80 23.84
N ILE A 4 0.47 6.73 22.98
CA ILE A 4 0.61 6.60 21.52
C ILE A 4 1.37 7.80 20.95
N ARG A 5 0.99 9.03 21.36
CA ARG A 5 1.68 10.25 20.93
C ARG A 5 3.13 10.28 21.38
N GLU A 6 3.42 9.87 22.62
CA GLU A 6 4.80 9.78 23.11
C GLU A 6 5.62 8.79 22.29
N ALA A 7 5.12 7.56 22.10
CA ALA A 7 5.85 6.51 21.41
C ALA A 7 6.07 6.82 19.92
N PHE A 8 5.05 7.29 19.20
CA PHE A 8 5.08 7.38 17.74
C PHE A 8 5.35 8.78 17.18
N LEU A 9 5.05 9.86 17.91
CA LEU A 9 5.31 11.23 17.44
C LEU A 9 6.54 11.86 18.11
N ILE A 10 6.69 11.68 19.42
CA ILE A 10 7.80 12.32 20.16
C ILE A 10 9.06 11.45 20.10
N ARG A 11 8.91 10.14 20.24
CA ARG A 11 10.02 9.16 20.32
C ARG A 11 9.97 8.14 19.19
N GLY A 12 9.47 8.54 18.01
CA GLY A 12 9.28 7.66 16.85
C GLY A 12 10.55 6.86 16.48
N ASP A 13 11.72 7.48 16.60
CA ASP A 13 13.03 6.84 16.32
C ASP A 13 13.36 5.66 17.26
N GLU A 14 12.70 5.55 18.41
CA GLU A 14 12.90 4.46 19.35
C GLU A 14 11.91 3.29 19.15
N PHE A 15 10.70 3.61 18.68
CA PHE A 15 9.58 2.67 18.59
C PHE A 15 9.23 2.26 17.15
N HIS A 16 10.07 2.55 16.16
CA HIS A 16 9.80 2.22 14.75
C HIS A 16 10.18 0.79 14.33
N TRP A 17 10.72 -0.03 15.23
CA TRP A 17 11.17 -1.38 14.89
C TRP A 17 9.98 -2.32 14.68
N ARG A 18 10.22 -3.41 13.97
CA ARG A 18 9.26 -4.49 13.71
C ARG A 18 9.63 -5.71 14.54
N PRO A 19 8.63 -6.44 15.07
CA PRO A 19 8.90 -7.67 15.79
C PRO A 19 9.42 -8.74 14.81
N ASN A 20 10.30 -9.60 15.29
CA ASN A 20 10.79 -10.73 14.52
C ASN A 20 9.87 -11.93 14.80
N THR A 21 8.85 -12.07 13.95
CA THR A 21 7.86 -13.15 14.03
C THR A 21 7.82 -13.93 12.72
N ARG A 22 7.33 -15.17 12.76
CA ARG A 22 7.24 -16.04 11.57
C ARG A 22 6.41 -15.41 10.44
N THR A 23 5.40 -14.61 10.79
CA THR A 23 4.61 -13.85 9.81
C THR A 23 5.42 -12.71 9.21
N CYS A 24 6.15 -11.94 10.03
CA CYS A 24 7.06 -10.90 9.54
C CYS A 24 8.16 -11.49 8.65
N ASP A 25 8.54 -12.75 8.88
CA ASP A 25 9.52 -13.45 8.06
C ASP A 25 9.09 -13.73 6.61
N LEU A 26 7.79 -13.69 6.34
CA LEU A 26 7.29 -13.82 4.97
C LEU A 26 7.53 -12.56 4.14
N PHE A 27 7.66 -11.40 4.78
CA PHE A 27 7.80 -10.08 4.15
C PHE A 27 9.23 -9.56 4.25
N HIS A 28 10.20 -10.47 4.34
CA HIS A 28 11.61 -10.09 4.27
C HIS A 28 11.91 -9.33 2.98
N PHE A 29 12.94 -8.47 3.00
CA PHE A 29 13.36 -7.62 1.89
C PHE A 29 12.45 -6.43 1.53
N GLY A 30 11.20 -6.38 2.02
CA GLY A 30 10.27 -5.27 1.80
C GLY A 30 10.42 -4.10 2.79
N VAL A 31 9.37 -3.25 2.88
CA VAL A 31 9.27 -2.14 3.82
C VAL A 31 8.49 -2.54 5.08
N ILE A 32 7.47 -3.38 4.96
CA ILE A 32 6.43 -3.49 6.00
C ILE A 32 6.95 -4.15 7.28
N CYS A 33 7.72 -5.23 7.18
CA CYS A 33 8.18 -6.05 8.32
C CYS A 33 9.68 -5.98 8.60
N ASN A 34 10.40 -5.08 7.93
CA ASN A 34 11.85 -4.93 8.10
C ASN A 34 12.23 -3.89 9.16
N SER A 35 13.47 -3.91 9.62
CA SER A 35 14.02 -2.92 10.57
C SER A 35 15.50 -2.63 10.33
N GLY A 36 16.02 -1.62 11.03
CA GLY A 36 17.43 -1.24 10.93
C GLY A 36 17.80 -0.68 9.55
N LYS A 37 19.00 -1.05 9.07
CA LYS A 37 19.56 -0.56 7.81
C LYS A 37 18.68 -0.90 6.61
N GLU A 38 18.20 -2.15 6.51
CA GLU A 38 17.38 -2.65 5.41
C GLU A 38 16.11 -1.81 5.27
N TRP A 39 15.33 -1.66 6.35
CA TRP A 39 14.14 -0.82 6.35
C TRP A 39 14.42 0.64 5.96
N ARG A 40 15.51 1.24 6.44
CA ARG A 40 15.86 2.63 6.11
C ARG A 40 16.16 2.80 4.63
N GLU A 41 16.92 1.87 4.03
CA GLU A 41 17.22 1.90 2.60
C GLU A 41 15.94 1.69 1.77
N GLN A 42 15.16 0.65 2.07
CA GLN A 42 13.92 0.36 1.34
C GLN A 42 12.90 1.49 1.44
N ARG A 43 12.69 2.01 2.65
CA ARG A 43 11.77 3.14 2.88
C ARG A 43 12.23 4.38 2.13
N LYS A 44 13.52 4.75 2.21
CA LYS A 44 14.05 5.94 1.55
C LYS A 44 13.93 5.84 0.03
N THR A 45 14.29 4.69 -0.55
CA THR A 45 14.15 4.44 -1.99
C THR A 45 12.69 4.48 -2.42
N THR A 46 11.79 3.91 -1.62
CA THR A 46 10.35 3.96 -1.89
C THR A 46 9.80 5.39 -1.85
N GLU A 47 10.17 6.17 -0.82
CA GLU A 47 9.79 7.58 -0.71
C GLU A 47 10.32 8.40 -1.88
N LEU A 48 11.56 8.17 -2.31
CA LEU A 48 12.14 8.80 -3.48
C LEU A 48 11.35 8.48 -4.76
N GLY A 49 10.97 7.20 -4.95
CA GLY A 49 10.14 6.75 -6.07
C GLY A 49 8.81 7.48 -6.12
N ILE A 50 8.07 7.50 -5.01
CA ILE A 50 6.77 8.17 -4.90
C ILE A 50 6.91 9.69 -5.12
N CYS A 51 7.93 10.33 -4.55
CA CYS A 51 8.16 11.76 -4.74
C CYS A 51 8.41 12.13 -6.20
N ASN A 52 9.22 11.34 -6.93
CA ASN A 52 9.53 11.59 -8.34
C ASN A 52 8.28 11.55 -9.23
N ILE A 53 7.31 10.69 -8.92
CA ILE A 53 6.11 10.50 -9.75
C ILE A 53 4.87 11.23 -9.20
N SER A 54 5.00 11.88 -8.03
CA SER A 54 3.89 12.48 -7.28
C SER A 54 3.01 13.43 -8.11
N GLN A 55 3.60 14.15 -9.06
CA GLN A 55 2.87 15.05 -9.95
C GLN A 55 1.90 14.30 -10.90
N ASN A 56 2.26 13.07 -11.30
CA ASN A 56 1.49 12.26 -12.22
C ASN A 56 0.46 11.34 -11.52
N ILE A 57 0.61 11.08 -10.22
CA ILE A 57 -0.29 10.17 -9.48
C ILE A 57 -1.76 10.60 -9.64
N SER A 58 -2.06 11.89 -9.50
CA SER A 58 -3.44 12.39 -9.62
C SER A 58 -4.04 12.14 -11.01
N VAL A 59 -3.23 12.23 -12.06
CA VAL A 59 -3.65 11.97 -13.45
C VAL A 59 -3.91 10.47 -13.65
N LEU A 60 -3.02 9.62 -13.15
CA LEU A 60 -3.16 8.16 -13.25
C LEU A 60 -4.39 7.66 -12.47
N VAL A 61 -4.57 8.13 -11.24
CA VAL A 61 -5.74 7.79 -10.41
C VAL A 61 -7.03 8.29 -11.06
N ARG A 62 -7.03 9.49 -11.68
CA ARG A 62 -8.21 10.00 -12.42
C ARG A 62 -8.56 9.12 -13.61
N LYS A 63 -7.55 8.69 -14.40
CA LYS A 63 -7.76 7.77 -15.52
C LYS A 63 -8.40 6.46 -15.05
N GLU A 64 -7.90 5.87 -13.97
CA GLU A 64 -8.48 4.64 -13.43
C GLU A 64 -9.87 4.84 -12.84
N SER A 65 -10.10 5.98 -12.17
CA SER A 65 -11.42 6.34 -11.65
C SER A 65 -12.46 6.43 -12.78
N GLN A 66 -12.09 6.95 -13.94
CA GLN A 66 -12.96 6.98 -15.11
C GLN A 66 -13.29 5.58 -15.62
N GLN A 67 -12.32 4.66 -15.63
CA GLN A 67 -12.54 3.27 -16.01
C GLN A 67 -13.50 2.58 -15.03
N LEU A 68 -13.30 2.76 -13.73
CA LEU A 68 -14.20 2.26 -12.69
C LEU A 68 -15.63 2.79 -12.90
N ILE A 69 -15.81 4.09 -13.15
CA ILE A 69 -17.12 4.69 -13.40
C ILE A 69 -17.79 4.07 -14.64
N ASN A 70 -17.02 3.84 -15.72
CA ASN A 70 -17.57 3.24 -16.94
C ASN A 70 -18.03 1.81 -16.66
N THR A 71 -17.22 0.99 -15.99
CA THR A 71 -17.61 -0.38 -15.61
C THR A 71 -18.82 -0.41 -14.68
N LEU A 72 -18.92 0.52 -13.72
CA LEU A 72 -20.11 0.62 -12.85
C LEU A 72 -21.38 0.98 -13.62
N LYS A 73 -21.28 1.72 -14.73
CA LYS A 73 -22.43 2.03 -15.59
C LYS A 73 -22.91 0.83 -16.39
N ASP A 74 -21.99 -0.06 -16.77
CA ASP A 74 -22.33 -1.29 -17.49
C ASP A 74 -23.13 -2.27 -16.62
N GLU A 75 -22.92 -2.23 -15.31
CA GLU A 75 -23.67 -3.01 -14.30
C GLU A 75 -24.99 -2.34 -13.84
N ALA A 76 -25.35 -1.20 -14.45
CA ALA A 76 -26.51 -0.43 -14.01
C ALA A 76 -27.83 -1.19 -14.22
N GLY A 77 -28.64 -1.30 -13.17
CA GLY A 77 -29.97 -1.91 -13.20
C GLY A 77 -30.05 -3.30 -12.58
N GLU A 78 -28.92 -3.96 -12.35
CA GLU A 78 -28.84 -5.28 -11.72
C GLU A 78 -28.18 -5.21 -10.34
N ALA A 79 -28.52 -6.16 -9.46
CA ALA A 79 -27.89 -6.27 -8.15
C ALA A 79 -26.53 -6.98 -8.27
N PHE A 80 -25.47 -6.35 -7.76
CA PHE A 80 -24.12 -6.93 -7.75
C PHE A 80 -23.34 -6.52 -6.49
N ASP A 81 -22.31 -7.30 -6.15
CA ASP A 81 -21.35 -6.94 -5.09
C ASP A 81 -20.16 -6.17 -5.69
N PRO A 82 -19.96 -4.87 -5.36
CA PRO A 82 -18.88 -4.08 -5.93
C PRO A 82 -17.50 -4.41 -5.34
N LYS A 83 -17.39 -5.32 -4.37
CA LYS A 83 -16.14 -5.60 -3.64
C LYS A 83 -14.95 -5.87 -4.56
N VAL A 84 -15.07 -6.85 -5.47
CA VAL A 84 -13.96 -7.24 -6.36
C VAL A 84 -13.61 -6.09 -7.30
N LEU A 85 -14.61 -5.45 -7.90
CA LEU A 85 -14.41 -4.33 -8.82
C LEU A 85 -13.67 -3.15 -8.16
N LEU A 86 -14.05 -2.77 -6.94
CA LEU A 86 -13.40 -1.70 -6.19
C LEU A 86 -11.93 -2.03 -5.87
N HIS A 87 -11.64 -3.26 -5.47
CA HIS A 87 -10.26 -3.69 -5.20
C HIS A 87 -9.43 -3.76 -6.49
N SER A 88 -10.00 -4.25 -7.60
CA SER A 88 -9.36 -4.27 -8.91
C SER A 88 -9.04 -2.86 -9.42
N ALA A 89 -9.94 -1.89 -9.22
CA ALA A 89 -9.70 -0.48 -9.56
C ALA A 89 -8.55 0.12 -8.76
N VAL A 90 -8.49 -0.13 -7.44
CA VAL A 90 -7.37 0.32 -6.61
C VAL A 90 -6.07 -0.37 -7.01
N PHE A 91 -6.11 -1.69 -7.24
CA PHE A 91 -4.97 -2.44 -7.74
C PHE A 91 -4.41 -1.84 -9.01
N ASN A 92 -5.26 -1.58 -10.01
CA ASN A 92 -4.82 -0.94 -11.25
C ASN A 92 -4.31 0.48 -11.04
N ALA A 93 -4.92 1.27 -10.15
CA ALA A 93 -4.41 2.60 -9.84
C ALA A 93 -2.98 2.53 -9.28
N ILE A 94 -2.70 1.57 -8.40
CA ILE A 94 -1.35 1.33 -7.85
C ILE A 94 -0.42 0.79 -8.94
N THR A 95 -0.83 -0.22 -9.72
CA THR A 95 -0.04 -0.77 -10.83
C THR A 95 0.35 0.32 -11.84
N CYS A 96 -0.59 1.19 -12.22
CA CYS A 96 -0.31 2.34 -13.08
C CYS A 96 0.74 3.28 -12.47
N VAL A 97 0.66 3.52 -11.16
CA VAL A 97 1.62 4.39 -10.45
C VAL A 97 3.00 3.73 -10.37
N ILE A 98 3.07 2.41 -10.14
CA ILE A 98 4.36 1.76 -9.90
C ILE A 98 5.09 1.33 -11.18
N THR A 99 4.37 1.01 -12.27
CA THR A 99 4.96 0.44 -13.50
C THR A 99 4.42 1.05 -14.79
N SER A 100 3.62 2.13 -14.71
CA SER A 100 2.94 2.75 -15.87
C SER A 100 2.03 1.80 -16.66
N ARG A 101 1.72 0.62 -16.12
CA ARG A 101 0.95 -0.43 -16.78
C ARG A 101 -0.41 -0.61 -16.12
N ARG A 102 -1.41 -0.94 -16.93
CA ARG A 102 -2.76 -1.28 -16.48
C ARG A 102 -3.06 -2.72 -16.87
N MET A 103 -3.73 -3.45 -15.99
CA MET A 103 -4.26 -4.78 -16.28
C MET A 103 -5.77 -4.70 -16.49
N ASP A 104 -6.34 -5.56 -17.34
CA ASP A 104 -7.79 -5.60 -17.52
C ASP A 104 -8.48 -6.08 -16.23
N TYR A 105 -9.64 -5.53 -15.89
CA TYR A 105 -10.42 -6.00 -14.74
C TYR A 105 -10.89 -7.44 -14.90
N LYS A 106 -11.08 -7.90 -16.15
CA LYS A 106 -11.47 -9.27 -16.50
C LYS A 106 -10.25 -10.20 -16.66
N ASP A 107 -9.04 -9.71 -16.42
CA ASP A 107 -7.86 -10.56 -16.39
C ASP A 107 -7.95 -11.48 -15.16
N SER A 108 -8.08 -12.78 -15.41
CA SER A 108 -8.17 -13.80 -14.36
C SER A 108 -7.00 -13.78 -13.37
N ARG A 109 -5.84 -13.23 -13.74
CA ARG A 109 -4.71 -13.04 -12.82
C ARG A 109 -5.00 -11.98 -11.77
N VAL A 110 -5.65 -10.88 -12.16
CA VAL A 110 -6.03 -9.79 -11.25
C VAL A 110 -7.11 -10.29 -10.30
N GLU A 111 -8.17 -10.92 -10.82
CA GLU A 111 -9.25 -11.47 -10.00
C GLU A 111 -8.72 -12.42 -8.92
N LYS A 112 -7.91 -13.41 -9.32
CA LYS A 112 -7.26 -14.35 -8.38
C LYS A 112 -6.35 -13.63 -7.39
N ALA A 113 -5.60 -12.61 -7.82
CA ALA A 113 -4.75 -11.84 -6.92
C ALA A 113 -5.60 -11.10 -5.86
N ILE A 114 -6.73 -10.51 -6.24
CA ILE A 114 -7.65 -9.82 -5.31
C ILE A 114 -8.26 -10.81 -4.30
N GLU A 115 -8.69 -11.98 -4.74
CA GLU A 115 -9.20 -13.04 -3.88
C GLU A 115 -8.14 -13.46 -2.84
N ARG A 116 -6.93 -13.79 -3.30
CA ARG A 116 -5.83 -14.19 -2.42
C ARG A 116 -5.34 -13.06 -1.51
N TYR A 117 -5.37 -11.81 -1.97
CA TYR A 117 -5.09 -10.66 -1.10
C TYR A 117 -6.11 -10.52 0.03
N THR A 118 -7.38 -10.81 -0.25
CA THR A 118 -8.45 -10.78 0.74
C THR A 118 -8.30 -11.93 1.74
N GLU A 119 -8.01 -13.14 1.26
CA GLU A 119 -7.69 -14.29 2.13
C GLU A 119 -6.48 -14.00 3.01
N ASN A 120 -5.40 -13.49 2.42
CA ASN A 120 -4.18 -13.16 3.14
C ASN A 120 -4.42 -12.14 4.25
N LEU A 121 -5.36 -11.21 4.09
CA LEU A 121 -5.71 -10.26 5.15
C LEU A 121 -6.33 -10.97 6.37
N GLY A 122 -7.20 -11.96 6.12
CA GLY A 122 -7.74 -12.84 7.17
C GLY A 122 -6.64 -13.66 7.83
N LEU A 123 -5.84 -14.37 7.02
CA LEU A 123 -4.73 -15.20 7.51
C LEU A 123 -3.70 -14.37 8.30
N PHE A 124 -3.36 -13.18 7.85
CA PHE A 124 -2.45 -12.27 8.54
C PHE A 124 -3.03 -11.77 9.87
N SER A 125 -4.34 -11.52 9.93
CA SER A 125 -5.04 -11.16 11.17
C SER A 125 -5.12 -12.34 12.15
N ASP A 126 -5.28 -13.57 11.66
CA ASP A 126 -5.42 -14.79 12.47
C ASP A 126 -4.06 -15.34 12.93
N CYS A 127 -2.98 -15.03 12.19
CA CYS A 127 -1.58 -15.27 12.55
C CYS A 127 -1.13 -14.55 13.84
N LYS A 128 -2.01 -13.85 14.56
CA LYS A 128 -1.71 -13.25 15.87
C LYS A 128 -1.32 -14.29 16.92
N PHE A 129 -2.01 -15.44 17.00
CA PHE A 129 -1.72 -16.47 18.00
C PHE A 129 -0.31 -17.10 17.85
N PRO A 130 0.16 -17.45 16.65
CA PRO A 130 1.53 -17.91 16.42
C PRO A 130 2.62 -16.98 16.88
N ASN A 131 2.39 -15.68 16.76
CA ASN A 131 3.36 -14.65 17.10
C ASN A 131 3.63 -14.59 18.62
N PHE A 132 2.78 -15.19 19.46
CA PHE A 132 2.96 -15.27 20.91
C PHE A 132 3.67 -16.55 21.39
N PHE A 133 3.77 -17.58 20.53
CA PHE A 133 4.35 -18.88 20.90
C PHE A 133 5.55 -19.24 20.02
N PRO A 134 6.76 -18.75 20.34
CA PRO A 134 7.97 -18.96 19.53
C PRO A 134 8.31 -20.43 19.29
N PHE A 135 7.89 -21.36 20.16
CA PHE A 135 8.12 -22.80 20.01
C PHE A 135 7.30 -23.43 18.88
N GLN A 136 6.25 -22.76 18.38
CA GLN A 136 5.43 -23.27 17.28
C GLN A 136 6.24 -23.49 16.00
N LYS A 137 7.35 -22.76 15.78
CA LYS A 137 8.23 -23.02 14.63
C LYS A 137 8.75 -24.46 14.58
N PHE A 138 8.73 -25.16 15.72
CA PHE A 138 9.16 -26.55 15.87
C PHE A 138 8.00 -27.56 15.88
N LEU A 139 6.74 -27.11 15.89
CA LEU A 139 5.58 -28.01 15.85
C LEU A 139 5.35 -28.52 14.42
N MET A 140 5.16 -29.83 14.27
CA MET A 140 4.74 -30.43 13.00
C MET A 140 3.27 -30.09 12.73
N GLY A 141 3.03 -29.16 11.79
CA GLY A 141 1.68 -28.74 11.38
C GLY A 141 1.66 -27.31 10.85
N ASP A 142 0.56 -26.90 10.22
CA ASP A 142 0.26 -25.50 9.89
C ASP A 142 -0.96 -25.01 10.66
N PHE A 143 -0.89 -25.10 12.00
CA PHE A 143 -2.01 -24.83 12.90
C PHE A 143 -2.63 -23.43 12.80
N PHE A 144 -2.01 -22.53 12.02
CA PHE A 144 -2.40 -21.13 11.88
C PHE A 144 -2.11 -20.60 10.48
N ASP A 145 -2.16 -21.51 9.50
CA ASP A 145 -2.23 -21.19 8.07
C ASP A 145 -1.10 -20.29 7.51
N VAL A 146 0.08 -20.33 8.14
CA VAL A 146 1.27 -19.59 7.71
C VAL A 146 1.82 -20.18 6.40
N LYS A 147 1.66 -21.48 6.15
CA LYS A 147 2.02 -22.09 4.87
C LYS A 147 1.03 -21.68 3.79
N PHE A 148 -0.28 -21.61 4.08
CA PHE A 148 -1.26 -21.10 3.12
C PHE A 148 -0.98 -19.65 2.73
N LEU A 149 -0.66 -18.79 3.70
CA LEU A 149 -0.23 -17.41 3.43
C LEU A 149 1.01 -17.40 2.51
N ARG A 150 2.01 -18.25 2.79
CA ARG A 150 3.20 -18.37 1.92
C ARG A 150 2.87 -18.85 0.51
N ILE A 151 1.96 -19.82 0.36
CA ILE A 151 1.50 -20.32 -0.94
C ILE A 151 0.84 -19.20 -1.73
N ASN A 152 -0.12 -18.48 -1.12
CA ASN A 152 -0.77 -17.33 -1.73
C ASN A 152 0.26 -16.27 -2.17
N MET A 153 1.20 -15.91 -1.29
CA MET A 153 2.29 -14.97 -1.61
C MET A 153 3.14 -15.45 -2.79
N THR A 154 3.47 -16.75 -2.85
CA THR A 154 4.26 -17.34 -3.94
C THR A 154 3.50 -17.30 -5.26
N GLU A 155 2.22 -17.64 -5.27
CA GLU A 155 1.38 -17.62 -6.47
C GLU A 155 1.20 -16.19 -7.00
N ILE A 156 0.96 -15.21 -6.13
CA ILE A 156 0.88 -13.79 -6.53
C ILE A 156 2.23 -13.30 -7.06
N HIS A 157 3.33 -13.69 -6.41
CA HIS A 157 4.66 -13.32 -6.87
C HIS A 157 4.92 -13.85 -8.29
N GLN A 158 4.61 -15.13 -8.55
CA GLN A 158 4.81 -15.76 -9.85
C GLN A 158 3.87 -15.24 -10.94
N SER A 159 2.61 -14.93 -10.61
CA SER A 159 1.58 -14.56 -11.59
C SER A 159 1.51 -13.06 -11.88
N ILE A 160 1.91 -12.21 -10.93
CA ILE A 160 1.82 -10.74 -11.04
C ILE A 160 3.20 -10.09 -10.91
N ILE A 161 3.88 -10.26 -9.78
CA ILE A 161 5.07 -9.45 -9.46
C ILE A 161 6.22 -9.75 -10.41
N ASN A 162 6.55 -11.02 -10.61
CA ASN A 162 7.68 -11.43 -11.43
C ASN A 162 7.49 -11.06 -12.92
N PRO A 163 6.34 -11.34 -13.57
CA PRO A 163 6.09 -10.89 -14.94
C PRO A 163 6.18 -9.37 -15.10
N VAL A 164 5.52 -8.61 -14.22
CA VAL A 164 5.53 -7.13 -14.27
C VAL A 164 6.95 -6.60 -14.09
N TYR A 165 7.72 -7.18 -13.18
CA TYR A 165 9.11 -6.80 -12.95
C TYR A 165 10.00 -7.11 -14.16
N GLU A 166 9.96 -8.32 -14.69
CA GLU A 166 10.82 -8.75 -15.80
C GLU A 166 10.53 -7.98 -17.09
N GLU A 167 9.25 -7.80 -17.44
CA GLU A 167 8.86 -7.04 -18.62
C GLU A 167 9.34 -5.59 -18.53
N HIS A 168 9.16 -4.95 -17.36
CA HIS A 168 9.58 -3.57 -17.16
C HIS A 168 11.11 -3.44 -17.12
N LYS A 169 11.82 -4.37 -16.48
CA LYS A 169 13.28 -4.43 -16.45
C LYS A 169 13.89 -4.60 -17.85
N ALA A 170 13.24 -5.34 -18.73
CA ALA A 170 13.69 -5.53 -20.11
C ALA A 170 13.63 -4.23 -20.94
N GLU A 171 12.69 -3.34 -20.63
CA GLU A 171 12.49 -2.05 -21.30
C GLU A 171 13.20 -0.89 -20.60
N PHE A 172 13.83 -1.14 -19.46
CA PHE A 172 14.41 -0.11 -18.59
C PHE A 172 15.45 0.76 -19.30
N ASN A 173 15.23 2.07 -19.27
CA ASN A 173 16.18 3.07 -19.74
C ASN A 173 16.59 4.00 -18.59
N SER A 174 17.87 3.95 -18.18
CA SER A 174 18.35 4.78 -17.06
C SER A 174 18.31 6.30 -17.31
N GLU A 175 18.14 6.74 -18.55
CA GLU A 175 18.03 8.17 -18.90
C GLU A 175 16.59 8.69 -18.81
N GLN A 176 15.59 7.80 -18.81
CA GLN A 176 14.18 8.16 -18.82
C GLN A 176 13.47 7.49 -17.64
N VAL A 177 13.01 8.29 -16.68
CA VAL A 177 12.28 7.80 -15.51
C VAL A 177 10.80 8.11 -15.69
N LEU A 178 10.00 7.08 -15.92
CA LEU A 178 8.56 7.18 -16.16
C LEU A 178 7.75 6.89 -14.91
N ASP A 179 8.18 5.92 -14.10
CA ASP A 179 7.46 5.48 -12.92
C ASP A 179 8.36 5.10 -11.73
N PHE A 180 7.73 4.55 -10.69
CA PHE A 180 8.40 4.10 -9.48
C PHE A 180 9.47 3.04 -9.76
N LEU A 181 9.19 2.07 -10.63
CA LEU A 181 10.07 0.94 -10.85
C LEU A 181 11.34 1.39 -11.58
N ASP A 182 11.25 2.32 -12.52
CA ASP A 182 12.41 3.00 -13.12
C ASP A 182 13.31 3.67 -12.05
N VAL A 183 12.70 4.37 -11.08
CA VAL A 183 13.46 5.00 -9.98
C VAL A 183 14.19 3.94 -9.18
N TYR A 184 13.51 2.86 -8.81
CA TYR A 184 14.11 1.79 -8.01
C TYR A 184 15.24 1.08 -8.78
N LEU A 185 15.03 0.76 -10.06
CA LEU A 185 16.04 0.14 -10.93
C LEU A 185 17.27 1.04 -11.12
N ARG A 186 17.08 2.36 -11.22
CA ARG A 186 18.18 3.33 -11.25
C ARG A 186 18.96 3.34 -9.93
N GLU A 187 18.28 3.31 -8.78
CA GLU A 187 18.93 3.22 -7.47
C GLU A 187 19.70 1.90 -7.32
N MET A 188 19.15 0.77 -7.77
CA MET A 188 19.86 -0.52 -7.82
C MET A 188 21.15 -0.43 -8.66
N LYS A 189 21.08 0.20 -9.84
CA LYS A 189 22.25 0.39 -10.72
C LYS A 189 23.31 1.28 -10.06
N ALA A 190 22.90 2.37 -9.40
CA ALA A 190 23.80 3.28 -8.69
C ALA A 190 24.50 2.61 -7.50
N HIS A 191 23.84 1.66 -6.83
CA HIS A 191 24.37 0.97 -5.64
C HIS A 191 25.09 -0.35 -5.95
N LYS A 192 25.26 -0.73 -7.23
CA LYS A 192 25.83 -2.04 -7.64
C LYS A 192 27.19 -2.37 -7.00
N ASN A 193 28.02 -1.35 -6.74
CA ASN A 193 29.35 -1.51 -6.15
C ASN A 193 29.42 -1.09 -4.67
N VAL A 194 28.30 -0.75 -4.05
CA VAL A 194 28.26 -0.35 -2.64
C VAL A 194 28.23 -1.61 -1.78
N GLU A 195 29.32 -1.84 -1.04
CA GLU A 195 29.42 -3.00 -0.15
C GLU A 195 28.27 -2.97 0.88
N LYS A 196 27.58 -4.11 1.05
CA LYS A 196 26.51 -4.33 2.04
C LYS A 196 25.23 -3.51 1.82
N THR A 197 24.95 -2.97 0.63
CA THR A 197 23.61 -2.43 0.31
C THR A 197 22.54 -3.53 0.34
N THR A 198 21.30 -3.15 0.66
CA THR A 198 20.11 -4.02 0.58
C THR A 198 19.22 -3.69 -0.63
N ILE A 199 19.62 -2.72 -1.45
CA ILE A 199 18.92 -2.31 -2.66
C ILE A 199 19.30 -3.29 -3.78
N GLU A 200 18.57 -4.40 -3.83
CA GLU A 200 18.79 -5.51 -4.76
C GLU A 200 17.45 -6.01 -5.32
N GLU A 201 17.52 -6.92 -6.29
CA GLU A 201 16.37 -7.40 -7.08
C GLU A 201 15.26 -8.00 -6.22
N LYS A 202 15.59 -8.90 -5.28
CA LYS A 202 14.59 -9.46 -4.36
C LYS A 202 13.93 -8.41 -3.48
N SER A 203 14.66 -7.37 -3.07
CA SER A 203 14.10 -6.26 -2.29
C SER A 203 13.17 -5.41 -3.16
N CYS A 204 13.53 -5.18 -4.43
CA CYS A 204 12.65 -4.51 -5.39
C CYS A 204 11.32 -5.25 -5.54
N GLN A 205 11.36 -6.56 -5.80
CA GLN A 205 10.16 -7.37 -5.96
C GLN A 205 9.34 -7.43 -4.66
N ALA A 206 9.98 -7.50 -3.49
CA ALA A 206 9.30 -7.44 -2.19
C ALA A 206 8.62 -6.08 -1.95
N VAL A 207 9.26 -4.97 -2.34
CA VAL A 207 8.66 -3.63 -2.25
C VAL A 207 7.47 -3.50 -3.20
N LEU A 208 7.55 -4.02 -4.43
CA LEU A 208 6.42 -4.05 -5.36
C LEU A 208 5.23 -4.84 -4.77
N TYR A 209 5.51 -5.99 -4.17
CA TYR A 209 4.50 -6.80 -3.48
C TYR A 209 3.88 -6.03 -2.30
N ASP A 210 4.71 -5.39 -1.47
CA ASP A 210 4.25 -4.58 -0.33
C ASP A 210 3.31 -3.45 -0.79
N LEU A 211 3.70 -2.70 -1.82
CA LEU A 211 2.91 -1.58 -2.35
C LEU A 211 1.57 -2.05 -2.94
N LEU A 212 1.60 -3.11 -3.77
CA LEU A 212 0.39 -3.64 -4.40
C LEU A 212 -0.56 -4.21 -3.37
N TRP A 213 -0.11 -5.15 -2.53
CA TRP A 213 -1.02 -5.82 -1.61
C TRP A 213 -1.62 -4.88 -0.56
N HIS A 214 -0.76 -4.15 0.18
CA HIS A 214 -1.23 -3.31 1.29
C HIS A 214 -2.02 -2.11 0.78
N GLY A 215 -1.63 -1.53 -0.35
CA GLY A 215 -2.38 -0.44 -0.96
C GLY A 215 -3.74 -0.88 -1.49
N THR A 216 -3.81 -2.03 -2.17
CA THR A 216 -5.06 -2.58 -2.72
C THR A 216 -6.05 -2.94 -1.64
N THR A 217 -5.63 -3.70 -0.63
CA THR A 217 -6.54 -4.22 0.40
C THR A 217 -7.11 -3.12 1.27
N THR A 218 -6.27 -2.22 1.79
CA THR A 218 -6.74 -1.20 2.73
C THR A 218 -7.59 -0.12 2.06
N THR A 219 -7.21 0.34 0.87
CA THR A 219 -7.96 1.35 0.13
C THR A 219 -9.23 0.75 -0.47
N GLY A 220 -9.17 -0.46 -1.04
CA GLY A 220 -10.34 -1.18 -1.54
C GLY A 220 -11.39 -1.42 -0.46
N ALA A 221 -10.96 -1.87 0.73
CA ALA A 221 -11.85 -2.02 1.88
C ALA A 221 -12.44 -0.67 2.33
N THR A 222 -11.65 0.40 2.34
CA THR A 222 -12.15 1.75 2.68
C THR A 222 -13.24 2.22 1.70
N LEU A 223 -13.04 2.01 0.39
CA LEU A 223 -14.05 2.33 -0.63
C LEU A 223 -15.30 1.46 -0.48
N TYR A 224 -15.13 0.18 -0.16
CA TYR A 224 -16.25 -0.72 0.08
C TYR A 224 -17.11 -0.27 1.28
N TRP A 225 -16.46 0.13 2.38
CA TRP A 225 -17.15 0.76 3.51
C TRP A 225 -17.81 2.09 3.13
N ALA A 226 -17.16 2.91 2.29
CA ALA A 226 -17.76 4.15 1.80
C ALA A 226 -19.08 3.90 1.06
N VAL A 227 -19.13 2.87 0.18
CA VAL A 227 -20.36 2.45 -0.50
C VAL A 227 -21.42 2.01 0.52
N LEU A 228 -21.05 1.18 1.49
CA LEU A 228 -21.97 0.76 2.55
C LEU A 228 -22.54 1.95 3.33
N TYR A 229 -21.73 2.94 3.68
CA TYR A 229 -22.19 4.13 4.38
C TYR A 229 -23.07 5.01 3.50
N ILE A 230 -22.78 5.17 2.21
CA ILE A 230 -23.64 5.89 1.26
C ILE A 230 -25.03 5.24 1.17
N LEU A 231 -25.09 3.91 1.17
CA LEU A 231 -26.36 3.16 1.13
C LEU A 231 -27.18 3.29 2.42
N ASN A 232 -26.52 3.37 3.58
CA ASN A 232 -27.19 3.46 4.88
C ASN A 232 -27.53 4.90 5.31
N TYR A 233 -26.83 5.90 4.77
CA TYR A 233 -27.01 7.33 5.10
C TYR A 233 -27.25 8.15 3.82
N PRO A 234 -28.40 7.98 3.16
CA PRO A 234 -28.67 8.61 1.86
C PRO A 234 -28.73 10.14 1.92
N ASP A 235 -29.10 10.72 3.06
CA ASP A 235 -29.07 12.16 3.34
C ASP A 235 -27.63 12.72 3.35
N VAL A 236 -26.70 11.98 3.98
CA VAL A 236 -25.27 12.30 3.96
C VAL A 236 -24.72 12.20 2.54
N ALA A 237 -25.09 11.15 1.81
CA ALA A 237 -24.68 10.96 0.43
C ALA A 237 -25.20 12.06 -0.52
N ALA A 238 -26.47 12.48 -0.35
CA ALA A 238 -27.06 13.56 -1.13
C ALA A 238 -26.31 14.87 -0.89
N LYS A 239 -26.06 15.24 0.37
CA LYS A 239 -25.30 16.46 0.70
C LYS A 239 -23.86 16.45 0.18
N ALA A 240 -23.21 15.29 0.21
CA ALA A 240 -21.87 15.15 -0.38
C ALA A 240 -21.90 15.32 -1.91
N ARG A 241 -22.93 14.77 -2.58
CA ARG A 241 -23.15 14.93 -4.02
C ARG A 241 -23.42 16.38 -4.41
N ASP A 242 -24.29 17.08 -3.68
CA ASP A 242 -24.62 18.48 -3.94
C ASP A 242 -23.37 19.36 -3.88
N GLN A 243 -22.51 19.17 -2.87
CA GLN A 243 -21.24 19.90 -2.80
C GLN A 243 -20.27 19.61 -3.94
N VAL A 244 -20.26 18.37 -4.44
CA VAL A 244 -19.46 18.02 -5.62
C VAL A 244 -20.02 18.72 -6.85
N SER A 245 -21.34 18.72 -7.05
CA SER A 245 -22.00 19.42 -8.14
C SER A 245 -21.72 20.93 -8.11
N ASP A 246 -21.90 21.58 -6.96
CA ASP A 246 -21.61 23.02 -6.80
C ASP A 246 -20.14 23.35 -7.10
N TYR A 247 -19.22 22.50 -6.62
CA TYR A 247 -17.79 22.67 -6.87
C TYR A 247 -17.43 22.52 -8.35
N LEU A 248 -18.01 21.54 -9.05
CA LEU A 248 -17.79 21.34 -10.49
C LEU A 248 -18.32 22.54 -11.31
N LEU A 249 -19.50 23.07 -10.97
CA LEU A 249 -20.04 24.26 -11.62
C LEU A 249 -19.12 25.48 -11.43
N GLN A 250 -18.62 25.70 -10.21
CA GLN A 250 -17.66 26.77 -9.95
C GLN A 250 -16.35 26.61 -10.74
N LEU A 251 -15.87 25.37 -10.92
CA LEU A 251 -14.69 25.12 -11.76
C LEU A 251 -14.96 25.43 -13.23
N GLU A 252 -16.12 25.04 -13.76
CA GLU A 252 -16.51 25.35 -15.14
C GLU A 252 -16.63 26.86 -15.37
N GLU A 253 -17.26 27.60 -14.46
CA GLU A 253 -17.36 29.07 -14.53
C GLU A 253 -15.98 29.74 -14.51
N ARG A 254 -15.06 29.27 -13.66
CA ARG A 254 -13.68 29.79 -13.60
C ARG A 254 -12.91 29.51 -14.89
N ASN A 255 -13.08 28.33 -15.47
CA ASN A 255 -12.44 27.98 -16.74
C ASN A 255 -13.02 28.77 -17.92
N ASN A 256 -14.32 29.07 -17.91
CA ASN A 256 -14.99 29.85 -18.95
C ASN A 256 -14.72 31.37 -18.85
N THR A 257 -14.36 31.89 -17.67
CA THR A 257 -14.02 33.31 -17.45
C THR A 257 -12.54 33.62 -17.60
N ALA A 258 -11.66 32.62 -17.52
CA ALA A 258 -10.27 32.73 -17.93
C ALA A 258 -10.18 32.68 -19.47
N GLY A 259 -10.23 33.83 -20.13
CA GLY A 259 -10.17 33.93 -21.60
C GLY A 259 -8.92 33.28 -22.23
N GLU A 260 -8.99 33.02 -23.54
CA GLU A 260 -7.99 32.30 -24.37
C GLU A 260 -6.53 32.79 -24.25
N GLY A 261 -6.29 33.97 -23.68
CA GLY A 261 -4.96 34.55 -23.49
C GLY A 261 -4.17 34.06 -22.27
N ASP A 262 -4.79 33.33 -21.35
CA ASP A 262 -4.16 32.87 -20.10
C ASP A 262 -3.94 31.34 -20.07
N ALA A 263 -4.07 30.67 -21.22
CA ALA A 263 -3.82 29.23 -21.37
C ALA A 263 -2.38 28.80 -21.07
N ASN A 264 -1.46 29.74 -20.84
CA ASN A 264 -0.07 29.51 -20.45
C ASN A 264 0.23 29.84 -18.97
N SER A 265 -0.74 30.27 -18.16
CA SER A 265 -0.59 30.36 -16.70
C SER A 265 -1.03 29.08 -15.96
N VAL A 266 -1.05 27.94 -16.68
CA VAL A 266 -1.11 26.56 -16.13
C VAL A 266 0.16 26.21 -15.32
N GLY A 267 0.78 27.19 -14.68
CA GLY A 267 1.78 27.05 -13.62
C GLY A 267 1.16 27.04 -12.21
N SER A 268 -0.12 27.41 -12.04
CA SER A 268 -0.80 27.18 -10.78
C SER A 268 -1.43 25.80 -10.78
N LYS A 269 -0.66 24.84 -10.23
CA LYS A 269 -1.12 23.55 -9.75
C LYS A 269 -2.46 23.72 -9.02
N SER A 270 -3.59 23.54 -9.71
CA SER A 270 -4.88 23.49 -9.05
C SER A 270 -4.95 22.15 -8.32
N GLN A 271 -4.39 22.15 -7.11
CA GLN A 271 -4.72 21.16 -6.11
C GLN A 271 -6.23 21.26 -5.95
N VAL A 272 -6.95 20.34 -6.60
CA VAL A 272 -8.39 20.18 -6.44
C VAL A 272 -8.61 19.87 -4.97
N ASP A 273 -8.93 20.90 -4.18
CA ASP A 273 -9.25 20.72 -2.78
C ASP A 273 -10.64 20.09 -2.72
N LEU A 274 -10.77 18.98 -1.99
CA LEU A 274 -12.06 18.33 -1.85
C LEU A 274 -13.02 19.29 -1.13
N PRO A 275 -14.29 19.43 -1.58
CA PRO A 275 -15.28 20.19 -0.84
C PRO A 275 -15.32 19.77 0.64
N ALA A 276 -15.47 20.73 1.54
CA ALA A 276 -15.27 20.53 2.98
C ALA A 276 -16.12 19.37 3.55
N TYR A 277 -17.35 19.20 3.07
CA TYR A 277 -18.21 18.10 3.51
C TYR A 277 -17.77 16.76 2.95
N LEU A 278 -17.34 16.71 1.68
CA LEU A 278 -16.78 15.48 1.10
C LEU A 278 -15.52 15.06 1.85
N LYS A 279 -14.65 16.01 2.20
CA LYS A 279 -13.47 15.74 3.04
C LYS A 279 -13.87 15.20 4.42
N ALA A 280 -14.86 15.79 5.07
CA ALA A 280 -15.40 15.30 6.34
C ALA A 280 -15.98 13.88 6.21
N PHE A 281 -16.72 13.61 5.13
CA PHE A 281 -17.24 12.27 4.83
C PHE A 281 -16.11 11.25 4.69
N VAL A 282 -15.08 11.53 3.90
CA VAL A 282 -13.92 10.62 3.73
C VAL A 282 -13.23 10.35 5.07
N HIS A 283 -13.03 11.37 5.90
CA HIS A 283 -12.47 11.21 7.24
C HIS A 283 -13.36 10.34 8.14
N GLU A 284 -14.68 10.53 8.07
CA GLU A 284 -15.63 9.76 8.88
C GLU A 284 -15.72 8.30 8.44
N VAL A 285 -15.66 8.03 7.13
CA VAL A 285 -15.54 6.66 6.60
C VAL A 285 -14.30 5.98 7.17
N GLN A 286 -13.13 6.62 7.11
CA GLN A 286 -11.89 6.04 7.64
C GLN A 286 -11.97 5.81 9.17
N ARG A 287 -12.55 6.76 9.91
CA ARG A 287 -12.73 6.67 11.37
C ARG A 287 -13.63 5.51 11.77
N CYS A 288 -14.75 5.32 11.07
CA CYS A 288 -15.75 4.31 11.39
C CYS A 288 -15.39 2.92 10.84
N ALA A 289 -14.85 2.84 9.63
CA ALA A 289 -14.42 1.58 9.02
C ALA A 289 -13.25 0.95 9.79
N ASN A 290 -12.36 1.79 10.34
CA ASN A 290 -11.25 1.41 11.21
C ASN A 290 -10.50 0.16 10.71
N ILE A 291 -10.08 0.19 9.44
CA ILE A 291 -9.58 -0.97 8.67
C ILE A 291 -8.44 -1.73 9.38
N CYS A 292 -7.57 -1.01 10.08
CA CYS A 292 -6.45 -1.59 10.83
C CYS A 292 -6.49 -1.13 12.30
N PRO A 293 -7.39 -1.70 13.14
CA PRO A 293 -7.70 -1.16 14.47
C PRO A 293 -6.53 -1.25 15.47
N LEU A 294 -5.62 -2.20 15.26
CA LEU A 294 -4.43 -2.42 16.10
C LEU A 294 -3.14 -1.90 15.45
N SER A 295 -3.24 -1.27 14.26
CA SER A 295 -2.08 -0.98 13.41
C SER A 295 -1.19 -2.22 13.17
N MET A 296 0.04 -1.99 12.72
CA MET A 296 1.07 -3.02 12.65
C MET A 296 1.81 -3.10 13.99
N ALA A 297 2.30 -4.28 14.34
CA ALA A 297 3.08 -4.43 15.55
C ALA A 297 4.42 -3.66 15.46
N HIS A 298 4.81 -3.08 16.59
CA HIS A 298 6.07 -2.35 16.75
C HIS A 298 6.90 -2.98 17.86
N ALA A 299 8.22 -2.84 17.74
CA ALA A 299 9.21 -3.29 18.69
C ALA A 299 10.18 -2.16 19.03
N VAL A 300 11.09 -2.42 19.96
CA VAL A 300 12.20 -1.53 20.30
C VAL A 300 13.54 -2.24 20.07
N ALA A 301 14.53 -1.51 19.58
CA ALA A 301 15.87 -2.06 19.33
C ALA A 301 16.61 -2.42 20.62
N LYS A 302 16.30 -1.71 21.71
CA LYS A 302 16.91 -1.80 23.04
C LYS A 302 15.83 -1.50 24.08
N GLU A 303 16.06 -1.91 25.32
CA GLU A 303 15.17 -1.59 26.45
C GLU A 303 14.91 -0.06 26.52
N LYS A 304 13.63 0.32 26.66
CA LYS A 304 13.16 1.69 26.82
C LYS A 304 12.15 1.76 27.96
N PHE A 305 11.88 2.97 28.45
CA PHE A 305 10.74 3.21 29.33
C PHE A 305 9.67 3.99 28.57
N LEU A 306 8.41 3.56 28.66
CA LEU A 306 7.25 4.28 28.15
C LEU A 306 6.26 4.48 29.29
N LYS A 307 5.93 5.73 29.63
CA LYS A 307 5.03 6.05 30.76
C LYS A 307 5.43 5.38 32.09
N GLY A 308 6.73 5.24 32.35
CA GLY A 308 7.25 4.60 33.57
C GLY A 308 7.31 3.07 33.52
N TYR A 309 6.81 2.45 32.46
CA TYR A 309 6.89 1.00 32.26
C TYR A 309 8.08 0.64 31.38
N ARG A 310 8.79 -0.42 31.77
CA ARG A 310 9.92 -0.96 31.03
C ARG A 310 9.44 -1.78 29.84
N THR A 311 9.92 -1.45 28.64
CA THR A 311 9.70 -2.25 27.44
C THR A 311 10.74 -3.35 27.34
N ILE A 312 10.37 -4.47 26.73
CA ILE A 312 11.31 -5.56 26.52
C ILE A 312 12.03 -5.29 25.19
N GLU A 313 13.36 -5.30 25.24
CA GLU A 313 14.19 -5.30 24.03
C GLU A 313 13.75 -6.44 23.12
N SER A 314 13.70 -6.17 21.81
CA SER A 314 13.52 -7.24 20.83
C SER A 314 14.76 -8.13 20.82
N ASN A 315 14.89 -9.02 21.81
CA ASN A 315 15.92 -10.05 21.91
C ASN A 315 15.81 -11.10 20.79
N LEU A 316 14.79 -10.99 19.94
CA LEU A 316 14.74 -11.62 18.62
C LEU A 316 15.57 -10.82 17.62
N TYR A 317 16.77 -10.42 18.03
CA TYR A 317 17.79 -9.93 17.13
C TYR A 317 18.01 -11.02 16.07
N ARG A 318 17.89 -10.67 14.78
CA ARG A 318 18.53 -11.41 13.70
C ARG A 318 20.04 -11.31 13.96
N GLY A 319 20.53 -12.11 14.89
CA GLY A 319 21.93 -12.46 14.93
C GLY A 319 22.23 -13.03 13.56
N LYS A 320 23.01 -12.30 12.76
CA LYS A 320 23.90 -12.94 11.81
C LYS A 320 24.87 -13.79 12.62
N GLU A 321 24.41 -14.93 13.13
CA GLU A 321 25.29 -16.07 13.26
C GLU A 321 25.50 -16.57 11.83
N LYS A 322 26.51 -15.99 11.18
CA LYS A 322 27.35 -16.77 10.29
C LYS A 322 27.92 -17.90 11.14
N ASN A 323 27.32 -19.08 11.04
CA ASN A 323 27.96 -20.38 11.24
C ASN A 323 27.03 -21.39 10.56
N GLN A 324 27.46 -21.84 9.38
CA GLN A 324 28.12 -23.13 9.17
C GLN A 324 27.08 -24.13 8.67
N ASP A 325 27.35 -24.59 7.45
CA ASP A 325 26.95 -25.86 6.86
C ASP A 325 26.00 -26.72 7.69
N ILE A 326 24.82 -26.98 7.13
CA ILE A 326 24.03 -28.18 7.46
C ILE A 326 23.55 -28.77 6.12
N PRO A 327 23.63 -30.10 5.94
CA PRO A 327 23.96 -30.78 4.69
C PRO A 327 22.93 -30.71 3.57
#